data_AF-A0A9E5EEJ1-F1
#
_entry.id   AF-A0A9E5EEJ1-F1
#
_cell.length_a   1.000
_cell.length_b   1.000
_cell.length_c   1.000
_cell.angle_alpha   90.00
_cell.angle_beta   90.00
_cell.angle_gamma   90.00
#
_symmetry.space_group_name_H-M   'P 1'
#
loop_
_entity.id
_entity.type
_entity.pdbx_description
1 polymer ?
#
loop_
_entity_poly.entity_id
_entity_poly.type
_entity_poly.pdbx_seq_one_letter_code
_entity_poly.pdbx_strand_id
1 'polypeptide(L)'
;VAVRDDVRHLQTRAPFDAPGFIDIADFTKKAGVENTGLRALVAHYLGFQMKKSKKIQTSHWERELSKEQIKYAANDAWFSRELFLKLEKDGIIPSFE
;
A
#
# COMPACT_ATOMS: atom_id res chain seq x y z
N VAL A 1 1.56 3.94 -4.16
CA VAL A 1 0.50 3.59 -3.18
C VAL A 1 -0.29 4.87 -2.99
N ALA A 2 -1.60 4.83 -2.74
CA ALA A 2 -2.45 6.03 -2.80
C ALA A 2 -3.19 6.27 -1.48
N VAL A 3 -2.43 6.37 -0.37
CA VAL A 3 -3.02 6.42 0.97
C VAL A 3 -3.85 7.67 1.22
N ARG A 4 -3.55 8.77 0.52
CA ARG A 4 -4.24 10.05 0.70
C ARG A 4 -5.73 9.97 0.36
N ASP A 5 -6.07 9.27 -0.72
CA ASP A 5 -7.48 9.12 -1.11
C ASP A 5 -8.20 8.14 -0.19
N ASP A 6 -7.52 7.09 0.28
CA ASP A 6 -8.07 6.18 1.28
C ASP A 6 -8.40 6.91 2.59
N VAL A 7 -7.48 7.76 3.09
CA VAL A 7 -7.71 8.58 4.29
C VAL A 7 -8.90 9.50 4.12
N ARG A 8 -9.00 10.21 2.98
CA ARG A 8 -10.14 11.09 2.68
C ARG A 8 -11.46 10.32 2.71
N HIS A 9 -11.52 9.15 2.06
CA HIS A 9 -12.73 8.31 2.05
C HIS A 9 -13.07 7.67 3.39
N LEU A 10 -12.09 7.48 4.28
CA LEU A 10 -12.35 7.06 5.65
C LEU A 10 -12.90 8.22 6.48
N GLN A 11 -12.37 9.43 6.30
CA GLN A 11 -12.81 10.63 7.02
C GLN A 11 -14.25 11.03 6.68
N THR A 12 -14.73 10.71 5.47
CA THR A 12 -16.15 10.89 5.12
C THR A 12 -17.09 9.93 5.86
N ARG A 13 -16.58 8.78 6.34
CA ARG A 13 -17.35 7.79 7.09
C ARG A 13 -17.31 8.02 8.59
N ALA A 14 -16.17 8.47 9.11
CA ALA A 14 -16.00 8.83 10.51
C ALA A 14 -14.89 9.88 10.64
N PRO A 15 -15.07 10.95 11.44
CA PRO A 15 -14.02 11.93 11.67
C PRO A 15 -12.87 11.33 12.48
N PHE A 16 -11.63 11.55 12.02
CA PHE A 16 -10.40 11.23 12.75
C PHE A 16 -9.23 12.10 12.26
N ASP A 17 -8.25 12.29 13.13
CA ASP A 17 -6.98 12.92 12.79
C ASP A 17 -6.04 11.89 12.14
N ALA A 18 -5.35 12.30 11.07
CA ALA A 18 -4.50 11.41 10.26
C ALA A 18 -2.98 11.74 10.32
N PRO A 19 -2.37 12.11 11.47
CA PRO A 19 -0.97 12.56 11.51
C PRO A 19 0.05 11.46 11.20
N GLY A 20 -0.32 10.19 11.35
CA GLY A 20 0.57 9.04 11.13
C GLY A 20 0.56 8.45 9.72
N PHE A 21 -0.17 9.06 8.77
CA PHE A 21 -0.27 8.52 7.41
C PHE A 21 0.81 9.12 6.51
N ILE A 22 1.65 8.25 5.92
CA ILE A 22 2.61 8.63 4.90
C ILE A 22 2.31 8.00 3.55
N ASP A 23 2.53 8.78 2.49
CA ASP A 23 2.47 8.25 1.14
C ASP A 23 3.87 7.86 0.65
N ILE A 24 4.14 6.56 0.58
CA ILE A 24 5.40 6.01 0.06
C ILE A 24 5.70 6.56 -1.35
N ALA A 25 4.68 6.83 -2.17
CA ALA A 25 4.88 7.32 -3.53
C ALA A 25 5.60 8.68 -3.57
N ASP A 26 5.39 9.54 -2.57
CA ASP A 26 6.03 10.85 -2.51
C ASP A 26 7.55 10.76 -2.30
N PHE A 27 7.98 9.76 -1.53
CA PHE A 27 9.40 9.53 -1.25
C PHE A 27 10.07 8.78 -2.40
N THR A 28 9.43 7.76 -2.95
CA THR A 28 10.01 6.96 -4.05
C THR A 28 10.11 7.75 -5.35
N LYS A 29 9.20 8.71 -5.60
CA LYS A 29 9.32 9.63 -6.76
C LYS A 29 10.57 10.49 -6.67
N LYS A 30 10.88 11.01 -5.47
CA LYS A 30 12.11 11.80 -5.23
C LYS A 30 13.37 10.95 -5.44
N ALA A 31 13.29 9.65 -5.20
CA ALA A 31 14.34 8.67 -5.48
C ALA A 31 14.42 8.24 -6.96
N GLY A 32 13.62 8.83 -7.86
CA GLY A 32 13.66 8.57 -9.30
C GLY A 32 12.76 7.42 -9.78
N VAL A 33 11.88 6.89 -8.93
CA VAL A 33 10.95 5.82 -9.33
C VAL A 33 9.71 6.40 -10.02
N GLU A 34 9.54 6.07 -11.31
CA GLU A 34 8.39 6.51 -12.09
C GLU A 34 7.09 5.77 -11.71
N ASN A 35 7.14 4.44 -11.63
CA ASN A 35 5.97 3.62 -11.29
C ASN A 35 5.88 3.37 -9.78
N THR A 36 4.98 4.10 -9.13
CA THR A 36 4.78 4.06 -7.68
C THR A 36 3.66 3.14 -7.22
N GLY A 37 3.13 2.28 -8.11
CA GLY A 37 2.15 1.26 -7.71
C GLY A 37 2.77 0.25 -6.74
N LEU A 38 1.99 -0.25 -5.76
CA LEU A 38 2.49 -1.20 -4.74
C LEU A 38 3.25 -2.38 -5.37
N ARG A 39 2.69 -2.97 -6.43
CA ARG A 39 3.32 -4.08 -7.16
C ARG A 39 4.70 -3.71 -7.73
N ALA A 40 4.84 -2.52 -8.31
CA ALA A 40 6.09 -2.08 -8.90
C ALA A 40 7.14 -1.79 -7.82
N LEU A 41 6.73 -1.12 -6.74
CA LEU A 41 7.61 -0.80 -5.62
C LEU A 41 8.09 -2.06 -4.90
N VAL A 42 7.22 -3.04 -4.68
CA VAL A 42 7.58 -4.33 -4.07
C VAL A 42 8.56 -5.10 -4.96
N ALA A 43 8.36 -5.09 -6.27
CA ALA A 43 9.31 -5.69 -7.21
C ALA A 43 10.68 -5.00 -7.16
N HIS A 44 10.69 -3.67 -7.09
CA HIS A 44 11.91 -2.87 -7.10
C HIS A 44 12.70 -2.97 -5.79
N TYR A 45 12.05 -2.75 -4.65
CA TYR A 45 12.72 -2.63 -3.35
C TYR A 45 12.82 -3.94 -2.56
N LEU A 46 11.88 -4.87 -2.76
CA LEU A 46 11.85 -6.14 -2.04
C LEU A 46 12.24 -7.35 -2.91
N GLY A 47 12.34 -7.18 -4.23
CA GLY A 47 12.63 -8.27 -5.16
C GLY A 47 11.50 -9.30 -5.34
N PHE A 48 10.30 -9.03 -4.80
CA PHE A 48 9.15 -9.93 -4.89
C PHE A 48 8.18 -9.53 -6.00
N GLN A 49 7.61 -10.53 -6.69
CA GLN A 49 6.59 -10.31 -7.70
C GLN A 49 5.19 -10.53 -7.13
N MET A 50 4.47 -9.44 -6.83
CA MET A 50 3.08 -9.53 -6.38
C MET A 50 2.16 -10.00 -7.50
N LYS A 51 1.45 -11.11 -7.27
CA LYS A 51 0.34 -11.53 -8.14
C LYS A 51 -0.93 -10.78 -7.72
N LYS A 52 -1.28 -9.72 -8.46
CA LYS A 52 -2.56 -9.03 -8.33
C LYS A 52 -3.50 -9.45 -9.46
N SER A 53 -4.55 -10.18 -9.12
CA SER A 53 -5.61 -10.57 -10.06
C SER A 53 -6.59 -9.41 -10.23
N LYS A 54 -6.72 -8.88 -11.46
CA LYS A 54 -7.71 -7.84 -11.78
C LYS A 54 -9.14 -8.32 -11.48
N LYS A 55 -9.42 -9.61 -11.71
CA LYS A 55 -10.71 -10.25 -11.39
C LYS A 55 -11.06 -10.14 -9.90
N ILE A 56 -10.08 -10.35 -9.00
CA ILE A 56 -10.29 -10.23 -7.56
C ILE A 56 -10.35 -8.75 -7.14
N GLN A 57 -9.52 -7.89 -7.75
CA GLN A 57 -9.55 -6.46 -7.46
C GLN A 57 -10.93 -5.85 -7.72
N THR A 58 -11.59 -6.23 -8.82
CA THR A 58 -12.89 -5.70 -9.23
C THR A 58 -14.06 -6.64 -8.93
N SER A 59 -13.92 -7.58 -7.99
CA SER A 59 -15.02 -8.47 -7.57
C SER A 59 -15.97 -7.78 -6.59
N HIS A 60 -17.07 -8.44 -6.23
CA HIS A 60 -17.99 -7.97 -5.19
C HIS A 60 -17.34 -8.04 -3.80
N TRP A 61 -17.00 -6.89 -3.23
CA TRP A 61 -16.41 -6.77 -1.89
C TRP A 61 -17.45 -6.52 -0.79
N GLU A 62 -18.70 -6.26 -1.17
CA GLU A 62 -19.82 -6.10 -0.23
C GLU A 62 -20.46 -7.42 0.27
N ARG A 63 -19.97 -8.58 -0.18
CA ARG A 63 -20.49 -9.92 0.21
C ARG A 63 -19.51 -10.65 1.11
N GLU A 64 -19.90 -11.84 1.57
CA GLU A 64 -18.97 -12.75 2.25
C GLU A 64 -17.74 -13.01 1.36
N LEU A 65 -16.56 -12.83 1.96
CA LEU A 65 -15.31 -12.84 1.22
C LEU A 65 -14.83 -14.26 0.96
N SER A 66 -14.47 -14.54 -0.29
CA SER A 66 -13.80 -15.78 -0.63
C SER A 66 -12.38 -15.84 -0.04
N LYS A 67 -11.82 -17.06 0.08
CA LYS A 67 -10.42 -17.26 0.49
C LYS A 67 -9.42 -16.49 -0.39
N GLU A 68 -9.71 -16.35 -1.68
CA GLU A 68 -8.87 -15.60 -2.62
C GLU A 68 -8.90 -14.10 -2.35
N GLN A 69 -10.07 -13.53 -2.05
CA GLN A 69 -10.23 -12.13 -1.66
C GLN A 69 -9.53 -11.82 -0.34
N ILE A 70 -9.70 -12.69 0.67
CA ILE A 70 -9.01 -12.56 1.95
C ILE A 70 -7.49 -12.57 1.73
N LYS A 71 -6.98 -13.52 0.96
CA LYS A 71 -5.55 -13.61 0.64
C LYS A 71 -5.06 -12.39 -0.14
N TYR A 72 -5.86 -11.87 -1.07
CA TYR A 72 -5.54 -10.64 -1.80
C TYR A 72 -5.40 -9.44 -0.86
N ALA A 73 -6.39 -9.22 0.02
CA ALA A 73 -6.38 -8.12 0.98
C ALA A 73 -5.21 -8.26 1.98
N ALA A 74 -4.95 -9.47 2.48
CA ALA A 74 -3.84 -9.76 3.37
C ALA A 74 -2.48 -9.49 2.71
N ASN A 75 -2.31 -9.87 1.44
CA ASN A 75 -1.09 -9.56 0.69
C ASN A 75 -0.89 -8.05 0.54
N ASP A 76 -1.95 -7.30 0.22
CA ASP A 76 -1.85 -5.85 0.06
C ASP A 76 -1.42 -5.15 1.36
N ALA A 77 -1.94 -5.59 2.52
CA ALA A 77 -1.51 -5.10 3.82
C ALA A 77 -0.08 -5.50 4.17
N TRP A 78 0.26 -6.80 4.02
CA TRP A 78 1.57 -7.33 4.38
C TRP A 78 2.69 -6.68 3.57
N PHE A 79 2.57 -6.67 2.23
CA PHE A 79 3.58 -6.07 1.38
C PHE A 79 3.72 -4.56 1.59
N SER A 80 2.63 -3.85 1.90
CA SER A 80 2.70 -2.41 2.21
C SER A 80 3.54 -2.15 3.47
N ARG A 81 3.37 -2.98 4.51
CA ARG A 81 4.18 -2.94 5.73
C ARG A 81 5.64 -3.27 5.46
N GLU A 82 5.93 -4.39 4.78
CA GLU A 82 7.32 -4.78 4.49
C GLU A 82 8.03 -3.73 3.64
N LEU A 83 7.32 -3.13 2.68
CA LEU A 83 7.85 -2.04 1.88
C LEU A 83 8.18 -0.83 2.74
N PHE A 84 7.26 -0.42 3.62
CA PHE A 84 7.51 0.67 4.58
C PHE A 84 8.79 0.40 5.39
N LEU A 85 8.89 -0.75 6.04
CA LEU A 85 10.04 -1.08 6.90
C LEU A 85 11.35 -1.13 6.12
N LYS A 86 11.33 -1.64 4.88
CA LYS A 86 12.52 -1.64 4.03
C LYS A 86 12.97 -0.22 3.71
N LEU A 87 12.05 0.64 3.32
CA LEU A 87 12.37 2.03 2.94
C LEU A 87 12.80 2.86 4.15
N GLU A 88 12.23 2.59 5.33
CA GLU A 88 12.64 3.22 6.59
C GLU A 88 14.08 2.83 6.93
N LYS A 89 14.37 1.52 6.88
CA LYS A 89 15.72 0.99 7.11
C LYS A 89 16.75 1.53 6.11
N ASP A 90 16.35 1.75 4.86
CA ASP A 90 17.23 2.30 3.81
C ASP A 90 17.39 3.83 3.90
N GLY A 91 16.69 4.50 4.82
CA GLY A 91 16.72 5.96 4.98
C GLY A 91 16.00 6.73 3.86
N ILE A 92 15.14 6.06 3.10
CA ILE A 92 14.36 6.67 2.00
C ILE A 92 13.11 7.39 2.54
N ILE A 93 12.52 6.85 3.61
CA ILE A 93 11.42 7.49 4.35
C ILE A 93 11.87 7.80 5.79
N PRO A 94 11.21 8.75 6.50
CA PRO A 94 11.53 9.07 7.88
C PRO A 94 11.34 7.86 8.80
N SER A 95 12.19 7.79 9.84
CA SER A 95 11.99 6.85 10.95
C SER A 95 10.96 7.42 11.91
N PHE A 96 10.04 6.56 12.37
CA PHE A 96 9.05 6.92 13.38
C PHE A 96 9.46 6.27 14.71
N GLU A 97 10.16 7.04 15.54
CA GLU A 97 10.48 6.69 16.93
C GLU A 97 9.32 6.99 17.89
#